data_AF-A0A8H9XUP6-F1
#
_entry.id   AF-A0A8H9XUP6-F1
#
_cell.length_a   1.000
_cell.length_b   1.000
_cell.length_c   1.000
_cell.angle_alpha   90.00
_cell.angle_beta   90.00
_cell.angle_gamma   90.00
#
_symmetry.space_group_name_H-M   'P 1'
#
loop_
_entity.id
_entity.type
_entity.pdbx_description
1 polymer ?
#
loop_
_entity_poly.entity_id
_entity_poly.type
_entity_poly.pdbx_seq_one_letter_code
_entity_poly.pdbx_strand_id
1 'polypeptide(L)'
;GTVTAGTSSALSDGAAAMLVMSESRAHELGLKPRARVRSMAVVGCDPAIMGYGPVPASKLALKKAGLSVSDIGVFEMNEAFAAQILPCIKDLGLIEQIDEKINLN
;
A
#
# COMPACT_ATOMS: atom_id res chain seq x y z
N GLY A 1 -25.30 9.33 6.38
CA GLY A 1 -24.01 8.77 5.95
C GLY A 1 -23.50 7.85 7.04
N THR A 2 -22.68 6.87 6.70
CA THR A 2 -22.07 5.91 7.65
C THR A 2 -20.64 6.29 8.04
N VAL A 3 -20.00 7.18 7.27
CA VAL A 3 -18.68 7.74 7.56
C VAL A 3 -18.79 8.78 8.68
N THR A 4 -17.90 8.70 9.67
CA THR A 4 -17.80 9.61 10.81
C THR A 4 -16.35 10.04 11.02
N ALA A 5 -16.11 11.03 11.87
CA ALA A 5 -14.76 11.42 12.25
C ALA A 5 -13.95 10.25 12.86
N GLY A 6 -14.60 9.35 13.59
CA GLY A 6 -13.95 8.18 14.17
C GLY A 6 -13.62 7.08 13.16
N THR A 7 -14.17 7.14 11.95
CA THR A 7 -13.90 6.18 10.85
C THR A 7 -13.19 6.83 9.66
N SER A 8 -12.59 8.00 9.89
CA SER A 8 -11.84 8.78 8.91
C SER A 8 -10.41 8.99 9.42
N SER A 9 -9.45 9.16 8.51
CA SER A 9 -8.09 9.56 8.89
C SER A 9 -8.10 10.91 9.61
N ALA A 10 -7.29 11.05 10.65
CA ALA A 10 -7.14 12.31 11.37
C ALA A 10 -6.52 13.40 10.49
N LEU A 11 -6.81 14.66 10.80
CA LEU A 11 -6.01 15.79 10.32
C LEU A 11 -4.66 15.75 11.04
N SER A 12 -3.57 15.83 10.30
CA SER A 12 -2.23 15.64 10.85
C SER A 12 -1.21 16.50 10.13
N ASP A 13 -0.25 17.02 10.90
CA ASP A 13 0.94 17.70 10.39
C ASP A 13 2.16 16.80 10.67
N GLY A 14 2.91 16.45 9.62
CA GLY A 14 4.06 15.55 9.74
C GLY A 14 4.95 15.54 8.49
N ALA A 15 6.13 14.94 8.61
CA ALA A 15 7.10 14.81 7.51
C ALA A 15 7.77 13.43 7.55
N ALA A 16 8.14 12.93 6.37
CA ALA A 16 8.89 11.69 6.20
C ALA A 16 9.99 11.88 5.13
N ALA A 17 11.09 11.14 5.27
CA ALA A 17 12.21 11.18 4.32
C ALA A 17 12.77 9.77 4.10
N MET A 18 13.23 9.49 2.87
CA MET A 18 13.93 8.26 2.50
C MET A 18 15.14 8.58 1.63
N LEU A 19 16.25 7.86 1.86
CA LEU A 19 17.43 7.89 0.99
C LEU A 19 17.35 6.73 -0.02
N VAL A 20 17.41 7.05 -1.30
CA VAL A 20 17.37 6.06 -2.39
C VAL A 20 18.63 6.19 -3.24
N MET A 21 19.21 5.07 -3.64
CA MET A 21 20.38 5.00 -4.53
C MET A 21 20.39 3.68 -5.31
N SER A 22 21.28 3.56 -6.29
CA SER A 22 21.50 2.29 -6.97
C SER A 22 22.10 1.26 -6.01
N GLU A 23 21.78 -0.02 -6.24
CA GLU A 23 22.38 -1.12 -5.48
C GLU A 23 23.91 -1.13 -5.60
N SER A 24 24.45 -0.89 -6.80
CA SER A 24 25.89 -0.81 -7.03
C SER A 24 26.56 0.27 -6.16
N ARG A 25 25.96 1.46 -6.07
CA ARG A 25 26.51 2.55 -5.28
C ARG A 25 26.42 2.26 -3.78
N ALA A 26 25.34 1.62 -3.33
CA ALA A 26 25.22 1.17 -1.95
C ALA A 26 26.36 0.20 -1.58
N HIS A 27 26.68 -0.75 -2.46
CA HIS A 27 27.79 -1.68 -2.25
C HIS A 27 29.17 -1.01 -2.26
N GLU A 28 29.43 -0.10 -3.21
CA GLU A 28 30.68 0.69 -3.25
C GLU A 28 30.89 1.49 -1.95
N LEU A 29 29.81 2.02 -1.38
CA LEU A 29 29.83 2.80 -0.14
C LEU A 29 29.79 1.92 1.13
N GLY A 30 29.72 0.59 1.00
CA GLY A 30 29.61 -0.34 2.14
C GLY A 30 28.28 -0.24 2.92
N LEU A 31 27.22 0.30 2.30
CA LEU A 31 25.91 0.47 2.91
C LEU A 31 25.05 -0.78 2.69
N LYS A 32 24.43 -1.30 3.76
CA LYS A 32 23.48 -2.42 3.69
C LYS A 32 22.09 -1.92 3.26
N PRO A 33 21.55 -2.33 2.10
CA PRO A 33 20.19 -1.93 1.69
C PRO A 33 19.12 -2.44 2.66
N ARG A 34 18.14 -1.60 2.99
CA ARG A 34 16.99 -1.98 3.85
C ARG A 34 15.86 -2.67 3.08
N ALA A 35 15.66 -2.25 1.83
CA ALA A 35 14.62 -2.76 0.93
C ALA A 35 15.01 -2.45 -0.52
N ARG A 36 14.26 -3.01 -1.48
CA ARG A 36 14.36 -2.70 -2.91
C ARG A 36 12.97 -2.52 -3.49
N VAL A 37 12.80 -1.51 -4.34
CA VAL A 37 11.57 -1.37 -5.12
C VAL A 37 11.54 -2.43 -6.23
N ARG A 38 10.53 -3.31 -6.22
CA ARG A 38 10.34 -4.37 -7.23
C ARG A 38 9.47 -3.91 -8.39
N SER A 39 8.44 -3.12 -8.13
CA SER A 39 7.57 -2.54 -9.16
C SER A 39 6.87 -1.29 -8.64
N MET A 40 6.33 -0.50 -9.57
CA MET A 40 5.45 0.64 -9.30
C MET A 40 4.30 0.65 -10.31
N ALA A 41 3.12 1.04 -9.88
CA ALA A 41 1.94 1.17 -10.73
C ALA A 41 1.07 2.35 -10.30
N VAL A 42 0.49 3.01 -11.28
CA VAL A 42 -0.50 4.08 -11.11
C VAL A 42 -1.63 3.79 -12.11
N VAL A 43 -2.87 3.96 -11.66
CA VAL A 43 -4.08 3.73 -12.46
C VAL A 43 -5.11 4.80 -12.12
N GLY A 44 -5.96 5.13 -13.08
CA GLY A 44 -7.14 5.96 -12.84
C GLY A 44 -8.32 5.11 -12.36
N CYS A 45 -9.21 5.73 -11.57
CA CYS A 45 -10.52 5.19 -11.25
C CYS A 45 -11.57 6.31 -11.34
N ASP A 46 -12.85 5.96 -11.35
CA ASP A 46 -13.92 6.94 -11.37
C ASP A 46 -13.85 7.82 -10.10
N PRO A 47 -13.88 9.16 -10.23
CA PRO A 47 -13.82 10.06 -9.08
C PRO A 47 -14.87 9.77 -7.99
N ALA A 48 -16.05 9.27 -8.36
CA ALA A 48 -17.12 8.94 -7.42
C ALA A 48 -16.78 7.77 -6.49
N ILE A 49 -15.84 6.90 -6.89
CA ILE A 49 -15.36 5.75 -6.12
C ILE A 49 -13.86 5.78 -5.93
N MET A 50 -13.26 6.97 -5.84
CA MET A 50 -11.80 7.14 -5.81
C MET A 50 -11.08 6.28 -4.75
N GLY A 51 -11.76 5.96 -3.65
CA GLY A 51 -11.27 5.06 -2.60
C GLY A 51 -10.96 3.63 -3.09
N TYR A 52 -11.49 3.20 -4.24
CA TYR A 52 -11.25 1.88 -4.82
C TYR A 52 -9.90 1.76 -5.56
N GLY A 53 -9.23 2.89 -5.85
CA GLY A 53 -7.96 2.94 -6.57
C GLY A 53 -6.87 1.93 -6.12
N PRO A 54 -6.72 1.60 -4.82
CA PRO A 54 -5.73 0.63 -4.36
C PRO A 54 -5.87 -0.77 -4.98
N VAL A 55 -7.08 -1.22 -5.32
CA VAL A 55 -7.30 -2.57 -5.89
C VAL A 55 -6.66 -2.72 -7.28
N PRO A 56 -7.03 -1.92 -8.30
CA PRO A 56 -6.42 -2.01 -9.62
C PRO A 56 -4.93 -1.61 -9.61
N ALA A 57 -4.51 -0.67 -8.75
CA ALA A 57 -3.11 -0.29 -8.63
C ALA A 57 -2.25 -1.45 -8.11
N SER A 58 -2.70 -2.10 -7.03
CA SER A 58 -2.01 -3.25 -6.44
C SER A 58 -1.94 -4.43 -7.41
N LYS A 59 -3.05 -4.75 -8.09
CA LYS A 59 -3.07 -5.83 -9.11
C LYS A 59 -2.06 -5.58 -10.23
N LEU A 60 -1.94 -4.33 -10.70
CA LEU A 60 -0.96 -3.98 -11.73
C LEU A 60 0.49 -4.00 -11.20
N ALA A 61 0.74 -3.51 -9.99
CA ALA A 61 2.07 -3.56 -9.36
C ALA A 61 2.54 -5.00 -9.15
N LEU A 62 1.68 -5.87 -8.63
CA LEU A 62 1.95 -7.29 -8.44
C LEU A 62 2.26 -7.99 -9.77
N LYS A 63 1.43 -7.75 -10.80
CA LYS A 63 1.67 -8.27 -12.16
C LYS A 63 3.03 -7.84 -12.71
N LYS A 64 3.42 -6.58 -12.56
CA LYS A 64 4.74 -6.07 -12.99
C LYS A 64 5.91 -6.68 -12.20
N ALA A 65 5.69 -7.01 -10.93
CA ALA A 65 6.69 -7.67 -10.09
C ALA A 65 6.77 -9.19 -10.33
N GLY A 66 5.84 -9.77 -11.08
CA GLY A 66 5.70 -11.23 -11.23
C GLY A 66 5.28 -11.91 -9.93
N LEU A 67 4.52 -11.22 -9.08
CA LEU A 67 4.06 -11.70 -7.77
C LEU A 67 2.55 -11.85 -7.75
N SER A 68 2.08 -12.68 -6.83
CA SER A 68 0.69 -12.83 -6.42
C SER A 68 0.44 -12.15 -5.07
N VAL A 69 -0.83 -11.99 -4.70
CA VAL A 69 -1.22 -11.47 -3.37
C VAL A 69 -0.67 -12.35 -2.23
N SER A 70 -0.61 -13.67 -2.44
CA SER A 70 -0.08 -14.62 -1.44
C SER A 70 1.42 -14.50 -1.19
N ASP A 71 2.18 -13.95 -2.15
CA ASP A 71 3.63 -13.74 -1.99
C ASP A 71 3.97 -12.54 -1.09
N ILE A 72 2.97 -11.70 -0.78
CA ILE A 72 3.15 -10.51 0.03
C ILE A 72 2.96 -10.85 1.49
N GLY A 73 3.99 -10.55 2.29
CA GLY A 73 3.99 -10.75 3.74
C GLY A 73 3.16 -9.71 4.50
N VAL A 74 3.26 -8.44 4.11
CA VAL A 74 2.56 -7.32 4.76
C VAL A 74 2.11 -6.31 3.69
N PHE A 75 0.90 -5.78 3.86
CA PHE A 75 0.34 -4.68 3.09
C PHE A 75 0.19 -3.46 3.99
N GLU A 76 0.79 -2.35 3.55
CA GLU A 76 0.58 -1.03 4.12
C GLU A 76 -0.40 -0.28 3.21
N MET A 77 -1.61 -0.05 3.73
CA MET A 77 -2.72 0.57 3.01
C MET A 77 -3.18 1.81 3.76
N ASN A 78 -3.09 2.97 3.12
CA ASN A 78 -3.52 4.22 3.73
C ASN A 78 -5.01 4.19 4.14
N GLU A 79 -5.30 4.51 5.39
CA GLU A 79 -6.63 4.41 6.02
C GLU A 79 -7.46 5.69 5.87
N ALA A 80 -7.62 6.19 4.65
CA ALA A 80 -8.38 7.43 4.42
C ALA A 80 -9.79 7.38 5.06
N PHE A 81 -10.49 6.25 4.89
CA PHE A 81 -11.78 5.96 5.52
C PHE A 81 -11.93 4.46 5.73
N ALA A 82 -12.56 4.03 6.83
CA ALA A 82 -12.92 2.62 7.03
C ALA A 82 -13.80 2.09 5.88
N ALA A 83 -14.71 2.95 5.39
CA ALA A 83 -15.62 2.64 4.28
C ALA A 83 -14.93 2.45 2.93
N GLN A 84 -13.66 2.86 2.75
CA GLN A 84 -12.89 2.55 1.53
C GLN A 84 -11.99 1.33 1.72
N ILE A 85 -11.31 1.24 2.87
CA ILE A 85 -10.23 0.27 3.02
C ILE A 85 -10.77 -1.16 3.12
N LEU A 86 -11.89 -1.34 3.82
CA LEU A 86 -12.53 -2.64 3.98
C LEU A 86 -12.96 -3.24 2.63
N PRO A 87 -13.64 -2.51 1.72
CA PRO A 87 -13.85 -2.98 0.34
C PRO A 87 -12.56 -3.33 -0.40
N CYS A 88 -11.50 -2.52 -0.28
CA CYS A 88 -10.25 -2.80 -0.97
C CYS A 88 -9.58 -4.10 -0.49
N ILE A 89 -9.52 -4.31 0.82
CA ILE A 89 -9.00 -5.54 1.44
C ILE A 89 -9.80 -6.75 0.97
N LYS A 90 -11.14 -6.64 0.97
CA LYS A 90 -12.04 -7.69 0.50
C LYS A 90 -11.79 -8.05 -0.97
N ASP A 91 -11.69 -7.07 -1.85
CA ASP A 91 -11.53 -7.28 -3.30
C ASP A 91 -10.10 -7.67 -3.72
N LEU A 92 -9.14 -7.52 -2.81
CA LEU A 92 -7.81 -8.13 -2.89
C LEU A 92 -7.77 -9.56 -2.32
N GLY A 93 -8.86 -10.05 -1.72
CA GLY A 93 -8.94 -11.39 -1.14
C GLY A 93 -8.22 -11.52 0.20
N LEU A 94 -8.09 -10.43 0.95
CA LEU A 94 -7.28 -10.35 2.18
C LEU A 94 -8.10 -10.20 3.46
N ILE A 95 -9.44 -10.24 3.38
CA ILE A 95 -10.33 -9.91 4.51
C ILE A 95 -10.15 -10.86 5.71
N GLU A 96 -9.86 -12.13 5.45
CA GLU A 96 -9.62 -13.14 6.49
C GLU A 96 -8.21 -13.04 7.10
N GLN A 97 -7.31 -12.29 6.47
CA GLN A 97 -5.91 -12.10 6.87
C GLN A 97 -5.65 -10.68 7.37
N ILE A 98 -6.72 -9.94 7.73
CA ILE A 98 -6.61 -8.52 8.08
C ILE A 98 -5.66 -8.31 9.26
N ASP A 99 -5.84 -9.06 10.34
CA ASP A 99 -5.03 -8.96 11.56
C ASP A 99 -3.61 -9.56 11.42
N GLU A 100 -3.34 -10.24 10.31
CA GLU A 100 -2.06 -10.93 10.06
C GLU A 100 -1.18 -10.19 9.06
N LYS A 101 -1.76 -9.38 8.17
CA LYS A 101 -1.04 -8.79 7.04
C LYS A 101 -1.32 -7.32 6.78
N ILE A 102 -2.40 -6.74 7.30
CA ILE A 102 -2.79 -5.37 6.95
C ILE A 102 -2.45 -4.44 8.12
N ASN A 103 -1.67 -3.38 7.86
CA ASN A 103 -1.43 -2.28 8.80
C ASN A 103 -1.12 -2.75 10.24
N LEU A 104 -0.09 -3.58 10.40
CA LEU A 104 0.24 -4.25 11.68
C LEU A 104 0.86 -3.34 12.75
N ASN A 105 0.95 -2.02 12.48
CA ASN A 105 1.67 -1.04 13.29
C ASN A 105 0.73 -0.11 14.04
#